data_AF-A0A813LCN2-F1
#
_entry.id   AF-A0A813LCN2-F1
#
_cell.length_a   1.000
_cell.length_b   1.000
_cell.length_c   1.000
_cell.angle_alpha   90.00
_cell.angle_beta   90.00
_cell.angle_gamma   90.00
#
_symmetry.space_group_name_H-M   'P 1'
#
loop_
_entity.id
_entity.type
_entity.pdbx_description
1 polymer ?
#
loop_
_entity_poly.entity_id
_entity_poly.type
_entity_poly.pdbx_seq_one_letter_code
_entity_poly.pdbx_strand_id
1 'polypeptide(L)'
;MSVIDLSPFNAILTRLEGVAERLERGAASAPSQGATANGSGAAPAAAAPAADDCAIAVAFDAFIQEKLPPLTAAAKDVGNQDVIEATDFFADGMGLLRELLAATGVCAKPQDTAWQKILGAVMELGTKAQKACDNRSECFQNRKSAAEALNVITLVTSLSPPAHVQNVLESMDFYATKVMQKKNEKETVWIKALKTAVKDLKDWCGENCKLGVMWNPRGKVAADYFAENPLGSGGKASAASEPKGKGKGKGPAMPKGGLAAPPPELLAKMKPEAGSAAPAAAGMSAVFAGIDGFNTGMLNKVGLVVKPSVKYYSTADAMKAIFLGSYLNVLLPLTPLGIAAPRLGWSDEAVFCLNFFAILPLAQMLGQATEHLSSSVGETLGGLLNASFGNAVEMLLSIFALQEGLVGVVQGSLLGSILSNLLLVLGMCFFFGGIKFHNQKYNADGARVQSNLLLLSVLAMVIPSLVALGDERSSQLDTLYLSRGAACLLGVMYALYLIFQLKTHPDYFTSESAEEDDEEHMTPLLATVLLVAVTLIVALASEGLVGSVQGISKNQGISEHFIGVILLPIVGNAAEHLTA
;
A
#
# COMPACT_ATOMS: atom_id res chain seq x y z
N MET A 1 22.52 -40.79 -22.80
CA MET A 1 21.31 -39.98 -22.57
C MET A 1 20.26 -40.86 -21.92
N SER A 2 20.25 -40.92 -20.59
CA SER A 2 19.13 -41.44 -19.81
C SER A 2 18.23 -40.26 -19.47
N VAL A 3 16.94 -40.35 -19.82
CA VAL A 3 15.96 -39.31 -19.50
C VAL A 3 15.80 -39.25 -17.98
N ILE A 4 15.87 -38.04 -17.41
CA ILE A 4 15.63 -37.82 -15.98
C ILE A 4 14.17 -38.16 -15.70
N ASP A 5 13.91 -39.05 -14.74
CA ASP A 5 12.55 -39.40 -14.34
C ASP A 5 11.93 -38.25 -13.53
N LEU A 6 11.11 -37.43 -14.20
CA LEU A 6 10.38 -36.32 -13.60
C LEU A 6 9.05 -36.75 -12.96
N SER A 7 8.72 -38.04 -12.93
CA SER A 7 7.49 -38.56 -12.30
C SER A 7 7.33 -38.14 -10.82
N PRO A 8 8.40 -38.14 -9.98
CA PRO A 8 8.30 -37.64 -8.60
C PRO A 8 7.99 -36.14 -8.53
N PHE A 9 8.55 -35.35 -9.46
CA PHE A 9 8.35 -33.90 -9.52
C PHE A 9 6.92 -33.56 -9.92
N ASN A 10 6.38 -34.22 -10.95
CA ASN A 10 4.97 -34.09 -11.34
C ASN A 10 4.03 -34.52 -10.21
N ALA A 11 4.34 -35.58 -9.47
CA ALA A 11 3.55 -36.01 -8.32
C ALA A 11 3.54 -34.99 -7.16
N ILE A 12 4.61 -34.21 -6.99
CA ILE A 12 4.68 -33.12 -6.01
C ILE A 12 3.89 -31.90 -6.50
N LEU A 13 4.05 -31.51 -7.77
CA LEU A 13 3.28 -30.43 -8.40
C LEU A 13 1.76 -30.67 -8.29
N THR A 14 1.27 -31.84 -8.72
CA THR A 14 -0.16 -32.19 -8.61
C THR A 14 -0.66 -32.21 -7.17
N ARG A 15 0.19 -32.52 -6.19
CA ARG A 15 -0.18 -32.44 -4.76
C ARG A 15 -0.25 -31.01 -4.26
N LEU A 16 0.64 -30.13 -4.70
CA LEU A 16 0.62 -28.70 -4.36
C LEU A 16 -0.58 -28.00 -4.99
N GLU A 17 -0.87 -28.25 -6.27
CA GLU A 17 -2.08 -27.80 -6.95
C GLU A 17 -3.35 -28.26 -6.21
N GLY A 18 -3.42 -29.55 -5.85
CA GLY A 18 -4.52 -30.10 -5.07
C GLY A 18 -4.64 -29.56 -3.63
N VAL A 19 -3.56 -29.01 -3.06
CA VAL A 19 -3.60 -28.28 -1.77
C VAL A 19 -4.08 -26.84 -1.97
N ALA A 20 -3.62 -26.15 -3.02
CA ALA A 20 -4.09 -24.81 -3.37
C ALA A 20 -5.61 -24.80 -3.64
N GLU A 21 -6.10 -25.71 -4.50
CA GLU A 21 -7.54 -25.85 -4.75
C GLU A 21 -8.37 -26.15 -3.49
N ARG A 22 -7.79 -26.91 -2.54
CA ARG A 22 -8.44 -27.25 -1.27
C ARG A 22 -8.49 -26.07 -0.30
N LEU A 23 -7.47 -25.22 -0.30
CA LEU A 23 -7.45 -23.98 0.47
C LEU A 23 -8.46 -22.96 -0.11
N GLU A 24 -8.56 -22.87 -1.43
CA GLU A 24 -9.58 -22.04 -2.09
C GLU A 24 -11.02 -22.54 -1.81
N ARG A 25 -11.26 -23.86 -1.87
CA ARG A 25 -12.53 -24.46 -1.44
C ARG A 25 -12.81 -24.28 0.06
N GLY A 26 -11.77 -24.30 0.90
CA GLY A 26 -11.87 -24.03 2.34
C GLY A 26 -12.30 -22.58 2.63
N ALA A 27 -11.70 -21.61 1.94
CA ALA A 27 -12.09 -20.20 2.02
C ALA A 27 -13.54 -19.96 1.57
N ALA A 28 -14.02 -20.73 0.58
CA ALA A 28 -15.42 -20.67 0.11
C ALA A 28 -16.44 -21.40 1.02
N SER A 29 -16.02 -22.06 2.11
CA SER A 29 -16.88 -22.92 2.93
C SER A 29 -16.83 -22.65 4.45
N ALA A 30 -16.57 -21.41 4.85
CA ALA A 30 -16.80 -20.96 6.23
C ALA A 30 -18.32 -21.06 6.58
N PRO A 31 -18.72 -21.81 7.63
CA PRO A 31 -20.14 -22.10 7.87
C PRO A 31 -20.85 -20.97 8.61
N SER A 32 -21.92 -20.44 8.00
CA SER A 32 -22.94 -19.67 8.72
C SER A 32 -23.76 -20.61 9.61
N GLN A 33 -23.61 -20.48 10.93
CA GLN A 33 -24.45 -21.23 11.87
C GLN A 33 -25.87 -20.65 11.90
N GLY A 34 -26.87 -21.54 11.85
CA GLY A 34 -28.19 -21.26 12.45
C GLY A 34 -29.42 -21.24 11.54
N ALA A 35 -29.80 -22.39 10.97
CA ALA A 35 -31.22 -22.77 10.78
C ALA A 35 -31.35 -24.27 10.44
N THR A 36 -31.91 -25.06 11.37
CA THR A 36 -32.26 -26.47 11.11
C THR A 36 -33.59 -26.59 10.37
N ALA A 37 -33.61 -27.24 9.22
CA ALA A 37 -34.84 -27.71 8.58
C ALA A 37 -34.63 -29.09 7.93
N ASN A 38 -35.28 -30.11 8.47
CA ASN A 38 -35.45 -31.41 7.82
C ASN A 38 -36.44 -31.28 6.64
N GLY A 39 -36.27 -32.10 5.61
CA GLY A 39 -37.37 -32.41 4.67
C GLY A 39 -36.97 -32.46 3.21
N SER A 40 -37.03 -33.65 2.61
CA SER A 40 -36.88 -33.88 1.18
C SER A 40 -38.03 -33.29 0.37
N GLY A 41 -37.73 -32.51 -0.67
CA GLY A 41 -38.70 -32.08 -1.67
C GLY A 41 -38.08 -31.20 -2.75
N ALA A 42 -37.89 -31.75 -3.96
CA ALA A 42 -37.40 -30.95 -5.09
C ALA A 42 -38.53 -30.05 -5.61
N ALA A 43 -38.46 -28.76 -5.29
CA ALA A 43 -39.33 -27.74 -5.89
C ALA A 43 -38.87 -27.37 -7.31
N PRO A 44 -39.78 -27.07 -8.25
CA PRO A 44 -39.41 -26.67 -9.60
C PRO A 44 -38.68 -25.32 -9.59
N ALA A 45 -37.79 -25.13 -10.57
CA ALA A 45 -37.00 -23.92 -10.69
C ALA A 45 -37.88 -22.67 -10.87
N ALA A 46 -37.76 -21.71 -9.94
CA ALA A 46 -38.32 -20.37 -10.13
C ALA A 46 -37.71 -19.72 -11.38
N ALA A 47 -38.55 -19.02 -12.15
CA ALA A 47 -38.08 -18.20 -13.27
C ALA A 47 -37.18 -17.07 -12.78
N ALA A 48 -36.23 -16.65 -13.60
CA ALA A 48 -35.43 -15.46 -13.32
C ALA A 48 -36.35 -14.22 -13.24
N PRO A 49 -36.14 -13.30 -12.27
CA PRO A 49 -36.86 -12.03 -12.25
C PRO A 49 -36.52 -11.21 -13.51
N ALA A 50 -37.42 -10.32 -13.92
CA ALA A 50 -37.08 -9.33 -14.94
C ALA A 50 -35.98 -8.39 -14.41
N ALA A 51 -35.24 -7.72 -15.31
CA ALA A 51 -34.12 -6.87 -14.91
C ALA A 51 -34.57 -5.75 -13.95
N ASP A 52 -35.70 -5.11 -14.24
CA ASP A 52 -36.30 -4.06 -13.40
C ASP A 52 -36.89 -4.58 -12.07
N ASP A 53 -37.24 -5.86 -11.98
CA ASP A 53 -37.74 -6.51 -10.76
C ASP A 53 -36.60 -7.06 -9.87
N CYS A 54 -35.34 -6.83 -10.25
CA CYS A 54 -34.19 -7.32 -9.50
C CYS A 54 -34.11 -6.63 -8.12
N ALA A 55 -34.18 -7.41 -7.03
CA ALA A 55 -34.30 -6.88 -5.67
C ALA A 55 -33.21 -5.85 -5.29
N ILE A 56 -31.96 -6.05 -5.74
CA ILE A 56 -30.87 -5.10 -5.50
C ILE A 56 -31.00 -3.81 -6.32
N ALA A 57 -31.57 -3.88 -7.53
CA ALA A 57 -31.87 -2.69 -8.33
C ALA A 57 -33.05 -1.89 -7.72
N VAL A 58 -34.10 -2.56 -7.27
CA VAL A 58 -35.24 -1.93 -6.58
C VAL A 58 -34.80 -1.28 -5.25
N ALA A 59 -33.92 -1.94 -4.49
CA ALA A 59 -33.32 -1.35 -3.28
C ALA A 59 -32.41 -0.15 -3.59
N PHE A 60 -31.81 -0.11 -4.79
CA PHE A 60 -30.97 0.99 -5.25
C PHE A 60 -31.79 2.15 -5.84
N ASP A 61 -32.96 1.89 -6.43
CA ASP A 61 -33.92 2.92 -6.87
C ASP A 61 -34.38 3.77 -5.67
N ALA A 62 -34.64 3.13 -4.51
CA ALA A 62 -34.94 3.83 -3.27
C ALA A 62 -33.76 4.70 -2.78
N PHE A 63 -32.53 4.19 -2.86
CA PHE A 63 -31.32 4.93 -2.50
C PHE A 63 -31.12 6.16 -3.40
N ILE A 64 -31.27 6.01 -4.72
CA ILE A 64 -31.20 7.11 -5.70
C ILE A 64 -32.24 8.20 -5.38
N GLN A 65 -33.49 7.80 -5.11
CA GLN A 65 -34.58 8.73 -4.79
C GLN A 65 -34.34 9.50 -3.48
N GLU A 66 -33.65 8.91 -2.50
CA GLU A 66 -33.30 9.59 -1.26
C GLU A 66 -32.11 10.56 -1.44
N LYS A 67 -31.03 10.12 -2.11
CA LYS A 67 -29.73 10.82 -2.06
C LYS A 67 -29.48 11.80 -3.21
N LEU A 68 -29.99 11.55 -4.42
CA LEU A 68 -29.73 12.46 -5.55
C LEU A 68 -30.50 13.79 -5.47
N PRO A 69 -31.81 13.85 -5.14
CA PRO A 69 -32.53 15.13 -5.16
C PRO A 69 -31.95 16.21 -4.21
N PRO A 70 -31.52 15.90 -2.97
CA PRO A 70 -30.84 16.88 -2.12
C PRO A 70 -29.50 17.36 -2.69
N LEU A 71 -28.73 16.46 -3.30
CA LEU A 71 -27.45 16.77 -3.94
C LEU A 71 -27.63 17.70 -5.16
N THR A 72 -28.57 17.37 -6.05
CA THR A 72 -28.92 18.22 -7.21
C THR A 72 -29.50 19.57 -6.78
N ALA A 73 -30.27 19.63 -5.68
CA ALA A 73 -30.76 20.88 -5.12
C ALA A 73 -29.61 21.76 -4.58
N ALA A 74 -28.66 21.17 -3.86
CA ALA A 74 -27.47 21.88 -3.37
C ALA A 74 -26.61 22.40 -4.53
N ALA A 75 -26.42 21.61 -5.59
CA ALA A 75 -25.68 22.03 -6.78
C ALA A 75 -26.33 23.25 -7.48
N LYS A 76 -27.67 23.26 -7.55
CA LYS A 76 -28.43 24.39 -8.11
C LYS A 76 -28.35 25.64 -7.22
N ASP A 77 -28.34 25.49 -5.90
CA ASP A 77 -28.18 26.63 -4.98
C ASP A 77 -26.79 27.29 -5.10
N VAL A 78 -25.72 26.52 -5.35
CA VAL A 78 -24.39 27.08 -5.66
C VAL A 78 -24.44 28.05 -6.85
N GLY A 79 -25.33 27.83 -7.81
CA GLY A 79 -25.54 28.72 -8.96
C GLY A 79 -24.38 28.76 -9.97
N ASN A 80 -23.44 27.80 -9.88
CA ASN A 80 -22.31 27.68 -10.79
C ASN A 80 -22.48 26.46 -11.71
N GLN A 81 -22.39 26.69 -13.02
CA GLN A 81 -22.57 25.68 -14.06
C GLN A 81 -21.59 24.50 -13.92
N ASP A 82 -20.35 24.75 -13.48
CA ASP A 82 -19.34 23.70 -13.27
C ASP A 82 -19.75 22.69 -12.19
N VAL A 83 -20.41 23.17 -11.14
CA VAL A 83 -20.85 22.36 -10.00
C VAL A 83 -22.14 21.60 -10.34
N ILE A 84 -23.02 22.21 -11.16
CA ILE A 84 -24.19 21.55 -11.72
C ILE A 84 -23.74 20.39 -12.64
N GLU A 85 -22.85 20.65 -13.61
CA GLU A 85 -22.34 19.61 -14.51
C GLU A 85 -21.58 18.49 -13.78
N ALA A 86 -20.77 18.83 -12.77
CA ALA A 86 -20.12 17.84 -11.90
C ALA A 86 -21.14 16.91 -11.23
N THR A 87 -22.28 17.47 -10.80
CA THR A 87 -23.36 16.74 -10.16
C THR A 87 -24.14 15.89 -11.15
N ASP A 88 -24.43 16.44 -12.34
CA ASP A 88 -25.12 15.74 -13.42
C ASP A 88 -24.31 14.52 -13.88
N PHE A 89 -22.97 14.64 -13.99
CA PHE A 89 -22.10 13.49 -14.27
C PHE A 89 -22.26 12.40 -13.20
N PHE A 90 -22.17 12.74 -11.91
CA PHE A 90 -22.35 11.76 -10.82
C PHE A 90 -23.74 11.11 -10.82
N ALA A 91 -24.79 11.89 -11.10
CA ALA A 91 -26.17 11.41 -11.22
C ALA A 91 -26.37 10.46 -12.41
N ASP A 92 -25.87 10.81 -13.60
CA ASP A 92 -25.85 9.92 -14.78
C ASP A 92 -25.08 8.62 -14.44
N GLY A 93 -24.00 8.71 -13.67
CA GLY A 93 -23.23 7.59 -13.17
C GLY A 93 -24.03 6.64 -12.26
N MET A 94 -24.83 7.17 -11.34
CA MET A 94 -25.75 6.36 -10.53
C MET A 94 -26.80 5.66 -11.41
N GLY A 95 -27.25 6.29 -12.50
CA GLY A 95 -28.09 5.65 -13.51
C GLY A 95 -27.43 4.41 -14.14
N LEU A 96 -26.17 4.53 -14.58
CA LEU A 96 -25.41 3.40 -15.13
C LEU A 96 -25.20 2.27 -14.11
N LEU A 97 -24.93 2.63 -12.85
CA LEU A 97 -24.83 1.65 -11.76
C LEU A 97 -26.17 0.93 -11.52
N ARG A 98 -27.31 1.63 -11.60
CA ARG A 98 -28.64 1.03 -11.50
C ARG A 98 -28.90 0.02 -12.62
N GLU A 99 -28.56 0.36 -13.86
CA GLU A 99 -28.68 -0.56 -15.00
C GLU A 99 -27.78 -1.81 -14.85
N LEU A 100 -26.54 -1.64 -14.36
CA LEU A 100 -25.65 -2.75 -14.04
C LEU A 100 -26.21 -3.65 -12.93
N LEU A 101 -26.80 -3.08 -11.87
CA LEU A 101 -27.44 -3.82 -10.80
C LEU A 101 -28.69 -4.59 -11.30
N ALA A 102 -29.51 -3.96 -12.15
CA ALA A 102 -30.66 -4.60 -12.78
C ALA A 102 -30.25 -5.83 -13.64
N ALA A 103 -29.18 -5.70 -14.40
CA ALA A 103 -28.64 -6.79 -15.22
C ALA A 103 -28.23 -8.03 -14.41
N THR A 104 -27.83 -7.87 -13.14
CA THR A 104 -27.37 -9.00 -12.30
C THR A 104 -28.48 -10.03 -12.01
N GLY A 105 -29.75 -9.61 -12.03
CA GLY A 105 -30.91 -10.51 -11.88
C GLY A 105 -31.18 -11.38 -13.11
N VAL A 106 -30.79 -10.92 -14.30
CA VAL A 106 -31.06 -11.58 -15.60
C VAL A 106 -29.83 -12.20 -16.25
N CYS A 107 -28.61 -11.85 -15.82
CA CYS A 107 -27.36 -12.29 -16.41
C CYS A 107 -26.52 -13.18 -15.48
N ALA A 108 -25.78 -14.11 -16.07
CA ALA A 108 -24.65 -14.77 -15.42
C ALA A 108 -23.47 -13.80 -15.28
N LYS A 109 -22.62 -14.00 -14.26
CA LYS A 109 -21.46 -13.13 -14.01
C LYS A 109 -20.56 -13.06 -15.26
N PRO A 110 -20.16 -11.88 -15.73
CA PRO A 110 -19.22 -11.75 -16.85
C PRO A 110 -17.89 -12.44 -16.55
N GLN A 111 -17.29 -13.04 -17.57
CA GLN A 111 -15.85 -13.37 -17.55
C GLN A 111 -15.03 -12.09 -17.67
N ASP A 112 -13.78 -12.11 -17.19
CA ASP A 112 -12.98 -10.88 -17.06
C ASP A 112 -12.75 -10.15 -18.39
N THR A 113 -12.64 -10.90 -19.49
CA THR A 113 -12.51 -10.40 -20.87
C THR A 113 -13.75 -9.67 -21.41
N ALA A 114 -14.92 -9.83 -20.77
CA ALA A 114 -16.17 -9.19 -21.18
C ALA A 114 -16.39 -7.81 -20.53
N TRP A 115 -15.81 -7.53 -19.36
CA TRP A 115 -16.04 -6.29 -18.62
C TRP A 115 -15.68 -5.03 -19.41
N GLN A 116 -14.59 -5.07 -20.18
CA GLN A 116 -14.15 -3.92 -21.00
C GLN A 116 -15.20 -3.49 -22.04
N LYS A 117 -16.01 -4.43 -22.55
CA LYS A 117 -17.11 -4.11 -23.48
C LYS A 117 -18.34 -3.61 -22.75
N ILE A 118 -18.69 -4.24 -21.62
CA ILE A 118 -19.85 -3.89 -20.80
C ILE A 118 -19.70 -2.47 -20.23
N LEU A 119 -18.54 -2.16 -19.65
CA LEU A 119 -18.27 -0.87 -18.98
C LEU A 119 -17.93 0.27 -19.96
N GLY A 120 -18.15 0.11 -21.27
CA GLY A 120 -17.84 1.13 -22.28
C GLY A 120 -18.44 2.51 -21.98
N ALA A 121 -19.74 2.56 -21.67
CA ALA A 121 -20.44 3.79 -21.31
C ALA A 121 -19.92 4.42 -20.00
N VAL A 122 -19.53 3.57 -19.03
CA VAL A 122 -18.96 4.01 -17.74
C VAL A 122 -17.58 4.66 -17.96
N MET A 123 -16.73 4.04 -18.78
CA MET A 123 -15.42 4.60 -19.15
C MET A 123 -15.56 5.90 -19.95
N GLU A 124 -16.55 6.01 -20.84
CA GLU A 124 -16.82 7.24 -21.59
C GLU A 124 -17.30 8.37 -20.65
N LEU A 125 -18.20 8.08 -19.71
CA LEU A 125 -18.67 9.03 -18.71
C LEU A 125 -17.54 9.52 -17.80
N GLY A 126 -16.73 8.61 -17.25
CA GLY A 126 -15.55 8.96 -16.45
C GLY A 126 -14.54 9.80 -17.24
N THR A 127 -14.32 9.47 -18.51
CA THR A 127 -13.46 10.26 -19.41
C THR A 127 -14.00 11.68 -19.63
N LYS A 128 -15.34 11.85 -19.77
CA LYS A 128 -15.97 13.17 -19.91
C LYS A 128 -15.83 13.99 -18.62
N ALA A 129 -16.13 13.39 -17.46
CA ALA A 129 -16.00 14.05 -16.16
C ALA A 129 -14.55 14.48 -15.87
N GLN A 130 -13.57 13.60 -16.14
CA GLN A 130 -12.15 13.91 -15.96
C GLN A 130 -11.65 14.97 -16.94
N LYS A 131 -12.10 14.98 -18.20
CA LYS A 131 -11.76 16.04 -19.17
C LYS A 131 -12.38 17.40 -18.84
N ALA A 132 -13.52 17.42 -18.13
CA ALA A 132 -14.15 18.65 -17.68
C ALA A 132 -13.40 19.31 -16.51
N CYS A 133 -12.46 18.61 -15.85
CA CYS A 133 -11.66 19.14 -14.75
C CYS A 133 -10.54 20.08 -15.24
N ASP A 134 -10.89 21.29 -15.71
CA ASP A 134 -9.91 22.33 -16.03
C ASP A 134 -9.23 22.86 -14.77
N ASN A 135 -7.90 22.74 -14.68
CA ASN A 135 -7.10 23.21 -13.55
C ASN A 135 -7.05 24.75 -13.41
N ARG A 136 -7.60 25.49 -14.38
CA ARG A 136 -7.78 26.95 -14.35
C ARG A 136 -9.16 27.37 -13.82
N SER A 137 -10.12 26.45 -13.69
CA SER A 137 -11.43 26.75 -13.12
C SER A 137 -11.35 26.87 -11.59
N GLU A 138 -11.99 27.89 -11.02
CA GLU A 138 -12.18 28.00 -9.57
C GLU A 138 -12.96 26.79 -9.01
N CYS A 139 -13.75 26.10 -9.84
CA CYS A 139 -14.48 24.89 -9.52
C CYS A 139 -13.72 23.59 -9.81
N PHE A 140 -12.41 23.63 -10.10
CA PHE A 140 -11.58 22.44 -10.36
C PHE A 140 -11.74 21.36 -9.27
N GLN A 141 -11.61 21.76 -8.00
CA GLN A 141 -11.73 20.85 -6.85
C GLN A 141 -13.12 20.19 -6.78
N ASN A 142 -14.16 20.93 -7.14
CA ASN A 142 -15.54 20.48 -7.17
C ASN A 142 -15.72 19.44 -8.28
N ARG A 143 -15.37 19.78 -9.53
CA ARG A 143 -15.42 18.84 -10.66
C ARG A 143 -14.60 17.58 -10.38
N LYS A 144 -13.40 17.72 -9.81
CA LYS A 144 -12.53 16.58 -9.49
C LYS A 144 -13.08 15.68 -8.38
N SER A 145 -13.67 16.25 -7.32
CA SER A 145 -14.32 15.44 -6.27
C SER A 145 -15.51 14.62 -6.78
N ALA A 146 -16.29 15.14 -7.73
CA ALA A 146 -17.36 14.38 -8.38
C ALA A 146 -16.84 13.37 -9.40
N ALA A 147 -15.75 13.69 -10.12
CA ALA A 147 -15.09 12.77 -11.05
C ALA A 147 -14.48 11.55 -10.32
N GLU A 148 -13.92 11.74 -9.11
CA GLU A 148 -13.50 10.60 -8.28
C GLU A 148 -14.71 9.81 -7.76
N ALA A 149 -15.76 10.49 -7.29
CA ALA A 149 -16.97 9.85 -6.78
C ALA A 149 -17.65 8.92 -7.81
N LEU A 150 -17.50 9.17 -9.11
CA LEU A 150 -17.97 8.27 -10.18
C LEU A 150 -17.37 6.85 -10.13
N ASN A 151 -16.20 6.67 -9.54
CA ASN A 151 -15.55 5.37 -9.48
C ASN A 151 -16.33 4.34 -8.66
N VAL A 152 -17.37 4.73 -7.89
CA VAL A 152 -18.27 3.77 -7.23
C VAL A 152 -19.01 2.87 -8.21
N ILE A 153 -19.20 3.25 -9.49
CA ILE A 153 -19.94 2.45 -10.48
C ILE A 153 -19.31 1.06 -10.68
N THR A 154 -17.98 0.96 -10.54
CA THR A 154 -17.28 -0.32 -10.68
C THR A 154 -17.43 -1.24 -9.46
N LEU A 155 -18.21 -0.87 -8.43
CA LEU A 155 -18.52 -1.76 -7.29
C LEU A 155 -19.11 -3.10 -7.72
N VAL A 156 -19.76 -3.18 -8.88
CA VAL A 156 -20.36 -4.41 -9.42
C VAL A 156 -19.33 -5.46 -9.85
N THR A 157 -18.07 -5.07 -10.05
CA THR A 157 -16.95 -5.99 -10.31
C THR A 157 -16.23 -6.42 -9.02
N SER A 158 -16.41 -5.67 -7.93
CA SER A 158 -15.68 -5.86 -6.67
C SER A 158 -16.17 -7.07 -5.86
N LEU A 159 -15.22 -7.76 -5.23
CA LEU A 159 -15.48 -8.81 -4.23
C LEU A 159 -15.88 -8.23 -2.86
N SER A 160 -15.64 -6.93 -2.63
CA SER A 160 -16.05 -6.21 -1.42
C SER A 160 -16.53 -4.79 -1.77
N PRO A 161 -17.79 -4.64 -2.25
CA PRO A 161 -18.38 -3.35 -2.57
C PRO A 161 -18.30 -2.29 -1.46
N PRO A 162 -18.46 -2.60 -0.16
CA PRO A 162 -18.30 -1.60 0.90
C PRO A 162 -16.85 -1.09 1.04
N ALA A 163 -15.85 -1.95 0.78
CA ALA A 163 -14.45 -1.52 0.76
C ALA A 163 -14.17 -0.66 -0.48
N HIS A 164 -14.64 -1.08 -1.66
CA HIS A 164 -14.53 -0.31 -2.89
C HIS A 164 -15.07 1.12 -2.74
N VAL A 165 -16.29 1.26 -2.21
CA VAL A 165 -16.90 2.58 -1.99
C VAL A 165 -16.17 3.38 -0.90
N GLN A 166 -15.54 2.74 0.09
CA GLN A 166 -14.68 3.42 1.07
C GLN A 166 -13.44 4.02 0.41
N ASN A 167 -12.73 3.27 -0.46
CA ASN A 167 -11.54 3.77 -1.15
C ASN A 167 -11.89 4.94 -2.10
N VAL A 168 -13.05 4.87 -2.76
CA VAL A 168 -13.58 5.98 -3.57
C VAL A 168 -13.94 7.19 -2.70
N LEU A 169 -14.54 6.97 -1.52
CA LEU A 169 -14.83 8.03 -0.55
C LEU A 169 -13.55 8.75 -0.09
N GLU A 170 -12.49 8.00 0.22
CA GLU A 170 -11.18 8.52 0.62
C GLU A 170 -10.53 9.31 -0.53
N SER A 171 -10.56 8.78 -1.75
CA SER A 171 -10.06 9.43 -2.97
C SER A 171 -10.74 10.77 -3.26
N MET A 172 -12.07 10.85 -3.13
CA MET A 172 -12.79 12.12 -3.31
C MET A 172 -12.60 13.11 -2.15
N ASP A 173 -12.28 12.63 -0.94
CA ASP A 173 -12.25 13.48 0.27
C ASP A 173 -11.05 14.45 0.31
N PHE A 174 -9.95 14.05 -0.33
CA PHE A 174 -8.79 14.94 -0.58
C PHE A 174 -9.20 16.22 -1.31
N TYR A 175 -10.00 16.07 -2.38
CA TYR A 175 -10.52 17.20 -3.15
C TYR A 175 -11.68 17.89 -2.40
N ALA A 176 -12.54 17.13 -1.73
CA ALA A 176 -13.66 17.66 -0.94
C ALA A 176 -13.20 18.61 0.18
N THR A 177 -12.10 18.25 0.86
CA THR A 177 -11.49 19.07 1.91
C THR A 177 -11.01 20.41 1.36
N LYS A 178 -10.44 20.41 0.15
CA LYS A 178 -10.02 21.65 -0.55
C LYS A 178 -11.20 22.52 -0.98
N VAL A 179 -12.36 21.94 -1.31
CA VAL A 179 -13.62 22.70 -1.52
C VAL A 179 -14.06 23.37 -0.20
N MET A 180 -14.08 22.64 0.91
CA MET A 180 -14.48 23.19 2.22
C MET A 180 -13.53 24.28 2.73
N GLN A 181 -12.23 24.20 2.42
CA GLN A 181 -11.22 25.21 2.78
C GLN A 181 -11.45 26.58 2.11
N LYS A 182 -12.16 26.65 0.97
CA LYS A 182 -12.52 27.93 0.31
C LYS A 182 -13.46 28.81 1.14
N LYS A 183 -14.11 28.27 2.16
CA LYS A 183 -15.13 28.96 3.00
C LYS A 183 -16.35 29.48 2.22
N ASN A 184 -16.62 28.97 1.02
CA ASN A 184 -17.89 29.20 0.33
C ASN A 184 -18.96 28.29 0.98
N GLU A 185 -19.95 28.88 1.65
CA GLU A 185 -21.00 28.15 2.37
C GLU A 185 -21.80 27.23 1.44
N LYS A 186 -22.14 27.69 0.22
CA LYS A 186 -22.96 26.93 -0.73
C LYS A 186 -22.20 25.73 -1.31
N GLU A 187 -20.95 25.94 -1.72
CA GLU A 187 -20.07 24.83 -2.14
C GLU A 187 -19.83 23.84 -0.99
N THR A 188 -19.75 24.33 0.25
CA THR A 188 -19.59 23.50 1.45
C THR A 188 -20.83 22.64 1.72
N VAL A 189 -22.04 23.15 1.48
CA VAL A 189 -23.29 22.36 1.57
C VAL A 189 -23.31 21.29 0.46
N TRP A 190 -22.99 21.68 -0.78
CA TRP A 190 -22.95 20.75 -1.91
C TRP A 190 -21.94 19.61 -1.72
N ILE A 191 -20.69 19.91 -1.35
CA ILE A 191 -19.66 18.88 -1.20
C ILE A 191 -19.96 17.93 -0.04
N LYS A 192 -20.58 18.45 1.04
CA LYS A 192 -21.07 17.60 2.14
C LYS A 192 -22.21 16.68 1.67
N ALA A 193 -23.13 17.17 0.84
CA ALA A 193 -24.18 16.32 0.26
C ALA A 193 -23.58 15.20 -0.61
N LEU A 194 -22.58 15.49 -1.45
CA LEU A 194 -21.90 14.49 -2.27
C LEU A 194 -21.15 13.45 -1.41
N LYS A 195 -20.38 13.91 -0.42
CA LYS A 195 -19.67 13.04 0.52
C LYS A 195 -20.63 12.16 1.33
N THR A 196 -21.78 12.70 1.76
CA THR A 196 -22.84 11.93 2.42
C THR A 196 -23.44 10.89 1.47
N ALA A 197 -23.72 11.22 0.21
CA ALA A 197 -24.23 10.24 -0.75
C ALA A 197 -23.26 9.06 -0.95
N VAL A 198 -21.95 9.31 -1.11
CA VAL A 198 -20.95 8.24 -1.27
C VAL A 198 -20.75 7.44 0.03
N LYS A 199 -20.76 8.10 1.19
CA LYS A 199 -20.70 7.41 2.48
C LYS A 199 -21.93 6.51 2.72
N ASP A 200 -23.12 7.03 2.47
CA ASP A 200 -24.37 6.28 2.65
C ASP A 200 -24.47 5.13 1.63
N LEU A 201 -23.84 5.25 0.44
CA LEU A 201 -23.71 4.16 -0.53
C LEU A 201 -22.87 3.01 0.01
N LYS A 202 -21.77 3.29 0.72
CA LYS A 202 -20.98 2.25 1.40
C LYS A 202 -21.82 1.50 2.43
N ASP A 203 -22.58 2.23 3.25
CA ASP A 203 -23.42 1.64 4.29
C ASP A 203 -24.54 0.80 3.65
N TRP A 204 -25.17 1.29 2.57
CA TRP A 204 -26.12 0.54 1.72
C TRP A 204 -25.49 -0.73 1.12
N CYS A 205 -24.25 -0.67 0.63
CA CYS A 205 -23.52 -1.86 0.16
C CYS A 205 -23.28 -2.86 1.29
N GLY A 206 -23.08 -2.40 2.52
CA GLY A 206 -22.93 -3.25 3.71
C GLY A 206 -24.18 -4.07 4.03
N GLU A 207 -25.36 -3.58 3.65
CA GLU A 207 -26.66 -4.26 3.81
C GLU A 207 -27.02 -5.12 2.58
N ASN A 208 -26.74 -4.63 1.36
CA ASN A 208 -27.29 -5.20 0.12
C ASN A 208 -26.31 -6.06 -0.69
N CYS A 209 -24.98 -5.85 -0.60
CA CYS A 209 -23.98 -6.55 -1.42
C CYS A 209 -22.61 -6.72 -0.75
N LYS A 210 -22.58 -6.94 0.58
CA LYS A 210 -21.35 -6.97 1.39
C LYS A 210 -20.24 -7.90 0.89
N LEU A 211 -20.60 -9.03 0.28
CA LEU A 211 -19.68 -10.05 -0.25
C LEU A 211 -19.61 -10.05 -1.79
N GLY A 212 -19.84 -8.90 -2.41
CA GLY A 212 -20.00 -8.76 -3.85
C GLY A 212 -21.47 -8.74 -4.29
N VAL A 213 -21.69 -8.25 -5.51
CA VAL A 213 -23.02 -8.29 -6.13
C VAL A 213 -23.31 -9.71 -6.62
N MET A 214 -24.49 -10.25 -6.26
CA MET A 214 -24.89 -11.60 -6.66
C MET A 214 -25.47 -11.61 -8.08
N TRP A 215 -24.84 -12.38 -8.97
CA TRP A 215 -25.28 -12.59 -10.35
C TRP A 215 -26.11 -13.87 -10.47
N ASN A 216 -27.11 -13.88 -11.36
CA ASN A 216 -27.96 -15.05 -11.60
C ASN A 216 -27.16 -16.18 -12.31
N PRO A 217 -26.87 -17.32 -11.67
CA PRO A 217 -26.02 -18.36 -12.26
C PRO A 217 -26.62 -19.08 -13.48
N ARG A 218 -27.92 -18.83 -13.76
CA ARG A 218 -28.65 -19.36 -14.94
C ARG A 218 -29.12 -18.23 -15.87
N GLY A 219 -28.62 -17.02 -15.67
CA GLY A 219 -28.96 -15.87 -16.50
C GLY A 219 -28.36 -15.94 -17.90
N LYS A 220 -28.76 -14.99 -18.75
CA LYS A 220 -28.16 -14.77 -20.08
C LYS A 220 -26.65 -14.50 -19.95
N VAL A 221 -25.90 -14.74 -21.02
CA VAL A 221 -24.51 -14.26 -21.13
C VAL A 221 -24.53 -12.73 -21.13
N ALA A 222 -23.85 -12.12 -20.16
CA ALA A 222 -23.91 -10.67 -19.98
C ALA A 222 -23.43 -9.87 -21.21
N ALA A 223 -22.41 -10.37 -21.92
CA ALA A 223 -21.90 -9.73 -23.13
C ALA A 223 -22.97 -9.62 -24.24
N ASP A 224 -23.80 -10.65 -24.41
CA ASP A 224 -24.88 -10.67 -25.40
C ASP A 224 -26.04 -9.77 -24.92
N TYR A 225 -26.38 -9.83 -23.63
CA TYR A 225 -27.40 -8.97 -23.03
C TYR A 225 -27.08 -7.48 -23.21
N PHE A 226 -25.83 -7.06 -22.96
CA PHE A 226 -25.40 -5.67 -23.13
C PHE A 226 -25.13 -5.28 -24.60
N ALA A 227 -25.05 -6.24 -25.52
CA ALA A 227 -25.09 -5.96 -26.96
C ALA A 227 -26.52 -5.67 -27.45
N GLU A 228 -27.52 -6.35 -26.90
CA GLU A 228 -28.95 -6.07 -27.13
C GLU A 228 -29.43 -4.83 -26.36
N ASN A 229 -28.89 -4.58 -25.17
CA ASN A 229 -29.32 -3.53 -24.23
C ASN A 229 -28.09 -2.72 -23.75
N PRO A 230 -27.51 -1.81 -24.58
CA PRO A 230 -26.34 -1.03 -24.19
C PRO A 230 -26.60 -0.14 -22.97
N LEU A 231 -25.60 -0.01 -22.09
CA LEU A 231 -25.68 0.90 -20.94
C LEU A 231 -25.93 2.35 -21.38
N GLY A 232 -26.84 3.04 -20.69
CA GLY A 232 -27.29 4.40 -21.00
C GLY A 232 -28.27 4.50 -22.17
N SER A 233 -28.79 3.37 -22.67
CA SER A 233 -29.91 3.35 -23.65
C SER A 233 -31.28 3.54 -22.98
N GLY A 234 -31.38 3.27 -21.67
CA GLY A 234 -32.47 3.77 -20.84
C GLY A 234 -32.38 5.29 -20.75
N GLY A 235 -33.48 5.99 -21.05
CA GLY A 235 -33.51 7.44 -21.00
C GLY A 235 -33.14 7.98 -19.62
N LYS A 236 -32.44 9.13 -19.58
CA LYS A 236 -31.99 9.85 -18.37
C LYS A 236 -32.97 9.69 -17.20
N ALA A 237 -32.42 9.55 -15.98
CA ALA A 237 -33.17 9.53 -14.73
C ALA A 237 -34.00 10.80 -14.52
N SER A 238 -35.16 10.84 -15.18
CA SER A 238 -36.14 11.91 -15.11
C SER A 238 -36.94 11.73 -13.82
N ALA A 239 -37.21 12.85 -13.14
CA ALA A 239 -37.96 12.85 -11.89
C ALA A 239 -39.27 12.07 -12.04
N ALA A 240 -39.40 10.98 -11.26
CA ALA A 240 -40.55 10.10 -11.34
C ALA A 240 -41.84 10.86 -10.99
N SER A 241 -42.85 10.70 -11.85
CA SER A 241 -44.19 11.23 -11.64
C SER A 241 -44.87 10.60 -10.42
N GLU A 242 -45.73 11.37 -9.75
CA GLU A 242 -46.44 10.93 -8.54
C GLU A 242 -47.22 9.61 -8.74
N PRO A 243 -47.02 8.60 -7.87
CA PRO A 243 -47.90 7.43 -7.84
C PRO A 243 -49.26 7.79 -7.27
N LYS A 244 -50.32 7.67 -8.07
CA LYS A 244 -51.71 7.77 -7.60
C LYS A 244 -51.98 6.70 -6.53
N GLY A 245 -52.25 7.14 -5.30
CA GLY A 245 -52.31 6.24 -4.14
C GLY A 245 -53.52 5.30 -4.10
N LYS A 246 -53.34 4.18 -3.39
CA LYS A 246 -54.40 3.37 -2.75
C LYS A 246 -53.76 2.43 -1.71
N GLY A 247 -54.33 2.36 -0.50
CA GLY A 247 -53.98 1.35 0.50
C GLY A 247 -53.63 1.91 1.88
N LYS A 248 -54.59 1.91 2.81
CA LYS A 248 -54.32 2.14 4.24
C LYS A 248 -53.75 0.86 4.87
N GLY A 249 -52.56 0.94 5.46
CA GLY A 249 -52.01 -0.08 6.35
C GLY A 249 -51.32 0.58 7.54
N LYS A 250 -51.73 0.28 8.77
CA LYS A 250 -51.06 0.78 9.99
C LYS A 250 -49.93 -0.18 10.39
N GLY A 251 -48.70 0.33 10.43
CA GLY A 251 -47.57 -0.26 11.17
C GLY A 251 -47.31 0.49 12.49
N PRO A 252 -46.64 -0.12 13.48
CA PRO A 252 -46.63 0.36 14.85
C PRO A 252 -45.70 1.55 15.09
N ALA A 253 -46.07 2.41 16.06
CA ALA A 253 -45.28 3.55 16.49
C ALA A 253 -44.40 3.22 17.72
N MET A 254 -43.20 3.77 17.77
CA MET A 254 -42.33 3.79 18.96
C MET A 254 -41.39 5.02 18.94
N PRO A 255 -40.74 5.40 20.05
CA PRO A 255 -41.33 6.41 20.94
C PRO A 255 -40.64 7.78 20.89
N LYS A 256 -41.35 8.81 21.33
CA LYS A 256 -40.76 10.14 21.62
C LYS A 256 -40.01 10.11 22.95
N GLY A 257 -38.74 10.46 22.94
CA GLY A 257 -37.94 10.77 24.12
C GLY A 257 -36.75 11.63 23.69
N GLY A 258 -36.72 12.89 24.09
CA GLY A 258 -35.68 13.84 23.68
C GLY A 258 -34.89 14.38 24.88
N LEU A 259 -33.79 15.05 24.58
CA LEU A 259 -33.16 16.04 25.46
C LEU A 259 -32.76 17.25 24.60
N ALA A 260 -32.97 18.45 25.14
CA ALA A 260 -32.82 19.71 24.40
C ALA A 260 -31.36 20.22 24.42
N ALA A 261 -31.01 21.03 23.41
CA ALA A 261 -29.73 21.74 23.36
C ALA A 261 -29.72 22.96 24.31
N PRO A 262 -28.56 23.36 24.88
CA PRO A 262 -28.46 24.57 25.71
C PRO A 262 -28.49 25.88 24.89
N PRO A 263 -28.88 27.03 25.49
CA PRO A 263 -28.96 28.32 24.78
C PRO A 263 -27.60 28.99 24.50
N PRO A 264 -27.51 29.85 23.46
CA PRO A 264 -26.27 30.51 23.07
C PRO A 264 -26.04 31.87 23.76
N GLU A 265 -25.53 31.87 25.00
CA GLU A 265 -25.01 33.07 25.67
C GLU A 265 -23.62 32.84 26.29
N LEU A 266 -22.59 32.65 25.46
CA LEU A 266 -21.19 32.62 25.91
C LEU A 266 -20.15 33.07 24.85
N LEU A 267 -20.57 33.87 23.86
CA LEU A 267 -19.70 34.44 22.81
C LEU A 267 -19.78 35.98 22.72
N ALA A 268 -19.86 36.66 23.87
CA ALA A 268 -19.82 38.12 23.92
C ALA A 268 -19.22 38.66 25.23
N LYS A 269 -17.88 38.73 25.33
CA LYS A 269 -17.13 39.73 26.10
C LYS A 269 -15.62 39.65 25.84
N MET A 270 -14.98 40.82 25.82
CA MET A 270 -13.52 41.11 25.81
C MET A 270 -12.78 41.22 24.45
N LYS A 271 -12.89 42.42 23.85
CA LYS A 271 -11.72 43.26 23.47
C LYS A 271 -11.13 43.91 24.74
N PRO A 272 -9.93 44.54 24.79
CA PRO A 272 -9.20 45.23 23.71
C PRO A 272 -7.70 44.79 23.62
N GLU A 273 -6.67 45.49 23.11
CA GLU A 273 -6.48 46.85 22.52
C GLU A 273 -5.31 46.79 21.48
N ALA A 274 -4.55 47.88 21.26
CA ALA A 274 -3.28 47.93 20.52
C ALA A 274 -2.26 48.88 21.20
N GLY A 275 -0.94 48.60 21.12
CA GLY A 275 0.07 49.63 21.43
C GLY A 275 1.54 49.22 21.71
N SER A 276 2.45 49.99 21.09
CA SER A 276 3.89 50.21 21.41
C SER A 276 4.95 49.20 20.91
N ALA A 277 6.22 49.66 20.86
CA ALA A 277 7.27 49.11 19.99
C ALA A 277 8.71 49.20 20.56
N ALA A 278 9.57 48.27 20.10
CA ALA A 278 11.05 48.31 20.06
C ALA A 278 11.83 48.23 21.42
N PRO A 279 13.15 47.87 21.44
CA PRO A 279 14.08 47.68 20.31
C PRO A 279 14.95 46.39 20.28
N ALA A 280 15.52 46.18 19.09
CA ALA A 280 16.70 45.42 18.65
C ALA A 280 17.54 44.55 19.63
N ALA A 281 17.86 43.34 19.15
CA ALA A 281 19.16 42.68 19.32
C ALA A 281 19.67 42.18 17.96
N ALA A 282 20.53 42.94 17.29
CA ALA A 282 21.17 42.54 16.04
C ALA A 282 22.47 41.79 16.32
N GLY A 283 22.67 40.61 15.71
CA GLY A 283 23.90 39.84 15.98
C GLY A 283 23.96 38.40 15.48
N MET A 284 23.48 38.08 14.27
CA MET A 284 23.85 36.81 13.59
C MET A 284 23.54 36.76 12.08
N SER A 285 22.63 37.61 11.59
CA SER A 285 22.26 37.70 10.17
C SER A 285 23.36 38.20 9.23
N ALA A 286 24.45 38.78 9.75
CA ALA A 286 25.58 39.26 8.95
C ALA A 286 26.62 38.18 8.59
N VAL A 287 26.55 36.98 9.18
CA VAL A 287 27.54 35.90 8.97
C VAL A 287 27.14 34.94 7.84
N PHE A 288 25.85 34.87 7.51
CA PHE A 288 25.31 33.97 6.47
C PHE A 288 25.20 34.60 5.07
N ALA A 289 25.49 35.89 4.91
CA ALA A 289 25.47 36.60 3.61
C ALA A 289 26.71 36.30 2.73
N GLY A 290 27.28 35.09 2.83
CA GLY A 290 28.62 34.76 2.32
C GLY A 290 28.71 33.47 1.49
N ILE A 291 27.59 32.83 1.12
CA ILE A 291 27.58 31.62 0.26
C ILE A 291 26.52 31.73 -0.86
N ASP A 292 26.36 32.92 -1.45
CA ASP A 292 25.74 33.07 -2.77
C ASP A 292 26.74 32.66 -3.85
N GLY A 293 26.89 31.34 -4.04
CA GLY A 293 27.96 30.81 -4.91
C GLY A 293 27.90 29.32 -5.27
N PHE A 294 26.83 28.59 -4.93
CA PHE A 294 26.71 27.19 -5.38
C PHE A 294 26.07 27.11 -6.77
N ASN A 295 26.93 27.06 -7.81
CA ASN A 295 26.51 27.03 -9.20
C ASN A 295 25.86 25.68 -9.58
N THR A 296 24.52 25.64 -9.56
CA THR A 296 23.67 24.50 -9.92
C THR A 296 23.85 24.00 -11.36
N GLY A 297 24.54 24.74 -12.24
CA GLY A 297 24.77 24.36 -13.63
C GLY A 297 25.55 23.05 -13.84
N MET A 298 26.29 22.56 -12.83
CA MET A 298 27.02 21.28 -12.94
C MET A 298 26.14 20.05 -12.65
N LEU A 299 25.07 20.19 -11.86
CA LEU A 299 24.19 19.07 -11.47
C LEU A 299 23.16 18.73 -12.57
N ASN A 300 22.68 19.73 -13.31
CA ASN A 300 21.74 19.51 -14.43
C ASN A 300 22.29 18.64 -15.56
N LYS A 301 23.61 18.44 -15.66
CA LYS A 301 24.22 17.51 -16.64
C LYS A 301 24.07 16.03 -16.26
N VAL A 302 23.59 15.71 -15.06
CA VAL A 302 23.46 14.34 -14.53
C VAL A 302 21.99 13.89 -14.43
N GLY A 303 21.03 14.71 -14.86
CA GLY A 303 19.61 14.34 -14.93
C GLY A 303 18.84 14.41 -13.59
N LEU A 304 19.43 15.01 -12.56
CA LEU A 304 18.78 15.24 -11.26
C LEU A 304 17.84 16.46 -11.32
N VAL A 305 16.56 16.22 -11.62
CA VAL A 305 15.51 17.25 -11.49
C VAL A 305 15.02 17.29 -10.04
N VAL A 306 15.46 18.30 -9.29
CA VAL A 306 15.02 18.54 -7.91
C VAL A 306 13.57 19.04 -7.92
N LYS A 307 12.66 18.37 -7.18
CA LYS A 307 11.25 18.81 -7.03
C LYS A 307 11.19 20.15 -6.26
N PRO A 308 10.43 21.16 -6.73
CA PRO A 308 10.55 22.55 -6.25
C PRO A 308 9.77 22.90 -4.96
N SER A 309 9.41 21.93 -4.12
CA SER A 309 8.50 22.17 -2.97
C SER A 309 8.89 21.47 -1.66
N VAL A 310 10.13 20.99 -1.53
CA VAL A 310 10.59 20.27 -0.32
C VAL A 310 11.24 21.25 0.66
N LYS A 311 10.81 21.25 1.94
CA LYS A 311 11.55 21.93 3.02
C LYS A 311 12.79 21.10 3.35
N TYR A 312 13.95 21.75 3.42
CA TYR A 312 15.19 21.07 3.79
C TYR A 312 15.62 21.46 5.20
N TYR A 313 16.04 20.46 5.99
CA TYR A 313 16.73 20.71 7.26
C TYR A 313 17.93 21.64 7.04
N SER A 314 18.21 22.50 8.02
CA SER A 314 19.55 23.10 8.13
C SER A 314 20.58 21.97 8.34
N THR A 315 21.81 22.11 7.85
CA THR A 315 22.87 21.10 8.05
C THR A 315 23.07 20.75 9.53
N ALA A 316 22.87 21.70 10.43
CA ALA A 316 22.97 21.47 11.87
C ALA A 316 21.80 20.66 12.43
N ASP A 317 20.58 20.88 11.92
CA ASP A 317 19.37 20.20 12.39
C ASP A 317 19.22 18.80 11.77
N ALA A 318 19.64 18.62 10.51
CA ALA A 318 19.83 17.30 9.92
C ALA A 318 20.79 16.45 10.76
N MET A 319 21.96 17.00 11.11
CA MET A 319 22.95 16.30 11.94
C MET A 319 22.40 16.00 13.35
N LYS A 320 21.60 16.89 13.96
CA LYS A 320 20.90 16.57 15.22
C LYS A 320 19.90 15.43 15.03
N ALA A 321 19.06 15.46 13.99
CA ALA A 321 18.08 14.42 13.72
C ALA A 321 18.75 13.05 13.52
N ILE A 322 19.84 13.00 12.76
CA ILE A 322 20.64 11.79 12.53
C ILE A 322 21.24 11.24 13.84
N PHE A 323 21.90 12.09 14.64
CA PHE A 323 22.64 11.64 15.83
C PHE A 323 21.78 11.54 17.11
N LEU A 324 20.61 12.17 17.18
CA LEU A 324 19.74 12.18 18.36
C LEU A 324 18.32 11.62 18.12
N GLY A 325 17.94 11.35 16.86
CA GLY A 325 16.60 10.88 16.49
C GLY A 325 16.31 9.41 16.80
N SER A 326 17.33 8.59 17.09
CA SER A 326 17.17 7.19 17.47
C SER A 326 17.73 6.90 18.86
N TYR A 327 16.98 6.13 19.65
CA TYR A 327 17.45 5.58 20.93
C TYR A 327 18.67 4.65 20.75
N LEU A 328 18.84 4.01 19.58
CA LEU A 328 20.01 3.16 19.30
C LEU A 328 21.31 3.95 19.18
N ASN A 329 21.27 5.27 18.97
CA ASN A 329 22.46 6.08 18.86
C ASN A 329 23.31 6.10 20.15
N VAL A 330 22.75 5.63 21.28
CA VAL A 330 23.49 5.29 22.49
C VAL A 330 24.62 4.26 22.26
N LEU A 331 24.54 3.47 21.18
CA LEU A 331 25.53 2.47 20.79
C LEU A 331 26.63 3.02 19.84
N LEU A 332 26.46 4.22 19.25
CA LEU A 332 27.48 4.82 18.37
C LEU A 332 28.87 5.02 19.03
N PRO A 333 29.01 5.27 20.34
CA PRO A 333 30.32 5.26 21.01
C PRO A 333 31.06 3.92 20.94
N LEU A 334 30.37 2.81 20.65
CA LEU A 334 30.99 1.50 20.45
C LEU A 334 31.68 1.40 19.08
N THR A 335 31.27 2.18 18.08
CA THR A 335 31.85 2.16 16.72
C THR A 335 33.36 2.41 16.67
N PRO A 336 33.92 3.50 17.24
CA PRO A 336 35.37 3.69 17.26
C PRO A 336 36.08 2.61 18.09
N LEU A 337 35.42 2.05 19.11
CA LEU A 337 35.99 1.02 19.96
C LEU A 337 36.06 -0.34 19.24
N GLY A 338 35.01 -0.73 18.52
CA GLY A 338 34.93 -1.95 17.71
C GLY A 338 35.92 -1.94 16.54
N ILE A 339 36.10 -0.80 15.87
CA ILE A 339 37.10 -0.64 14.80
C ILE A 339 38.53 -0.67 15.37
N ALA A 340 38.75 -0.18 16.59
CA ALA A 340 40.05 -0.23 17.25
C ALA A 340 40.39 -1.61 17.85
N ALA A 341 39.40 -2.35 18.37
CA ALA A 341 39.60 -3.57 19.14
C ALA A 341 40.49 -4.65 18.45
N PRO A 342 40.31 -5.00 17.15
CA PRO A 342 41.22 -5.92 16.47
C PRO A 342 42.67 -5.43 16.44
N ARG A 343 42.84 -4.12 16.18
CA ARG A 343 44.15 -3.46 16.05
C ARG A 343 44.86 -3.30 17.41
N LEU A 344 44.10 -3.33 18.50
CA LEU A 344 44.58 -3.34 19.88
C LEU A 344 44.77 -4.75 20.45
N GLY A 345 44.52 -5.82 19.67
CA GLY A 345 44.69 -7.20 20.11
C GLY A 345 43.68 -7.64 21.19
N TRP A 346 42.47 -7.10 21.15
CA TRP A 346 41.38 -7.52 22.05
C TRP A 346 40.86 -8.91 21.64
N SER A 347 40.19 -9.62 22.54
CA SER A 347 39.69 -10.97 22.25
C SER A 347 38.57 -10.96 21.20
N ASP A 348 38.42 -12.06 20.48
CA ASP A 348 37.42 -12.21 19.41
C ASP A 348 36.00 -11.97 19.93
N GLU A 349 35.68 -12.36 21.16
CA GLU A 349 34.38 -12.09 21.79
C GLU A 349 34.13 -10.60 21.99
N ALA A 350 35.16 -9.84 22.39
CA ALA A 350 35.06 -8.40 22.56
C ALA A 350 34.94 -7.69 21.20
N VAL A 351 35.77 -8.08 20.22
CA VAL A 351 35.71 -7.58 18.85
C VAL A 351 34.32 -7.81 18.24
N PHE A 352 33.78 -9.02 18.36
CA PHE A 352 32.46 -9.36 17.84
C PHE A 352 31.38 -8.51 18.51
N CYS A 353 31.27 -8.53 19.84
CA CYS A 353 30.21 -7.83 20.56
C CYS A 353 30.22 -6.32 20.28
N LEU A 354 31.40 -5.70 20.26
CA LEU A 354 31.53 -4.27 19.99
C LEU A 354 31.07 -3.91 18.58
N ASN A 355 31.53 -4.65 17.57
CA ASN A 355 31.13 -4.37 16.19
C ASN A 355 29.67 -4.74 15.92
N PHE A 356 29.15 -5.82 16.51
CA PHE A 356 27.74 -6.22 16.44
C PHE A 356 26.81 -5.08 16.88
N PHE A 357 27.03 -4.55 18.10
CA PHE A 357 26.22 -3.45 18.62
C PHE A 357 26.50 -2.11 17.94
N ALA A 358 27.73 -1.88 17.45
CA ALA A 358 28.06 -0.68 16.69
C ALA A 358 27.36 -0.61 15.33
N ILE A 359 27.11 -1.73 14.66
CA ILE A 359 26.46 -1.75 13.34
C ILE A 359 24.96 -1.44 13.44
N LEU A 360 24.27 -1.77 14.55
CA LEU A 360 22.83 -1.51 14.70
C LEU A 360 22.40 -0.05 14.43
N PRO A 361 22.96 0.99 15.09
CA PRO A 361 22.62 2.37 14.75
C PRO A 361 23.15 2.80 13.38
N LEU A 362 24.29 2.26 12.93
CA LEU A 362 24.84 2.58 11.61
C LEU A 362 23.94 2.07 10.48
N ALA A 363 23.35 0.88 10.62
CA ALA A 363 22.37 0.33 9.69
C ALA A 363 21.13 1.24 9.59
N GLN A 364 20.62 1.71 10.72
CA GLN A 364 19.49 2.65 10.75
C GLN A 364 19.85 3.99 10.07
N MET A 365 21.03 4.56 10.37
CA MET A 365 21.52 5.78 9.71
C MET A 365 21.70 5.58 8.19
N LEU A 366 22.12 4.38 7.76
CA LEU A 366 22.28 4.02 6.36
C LEU A 366 20.92 3.95 5.63
N GLY A 367 19.92 3.35 6.28
CA GLY A 367 18.53 3.34 5.79
C GLY A 367 17.97 4.75 5.62
N GLN A 368 18.03 5.58 6.66
CA GLN A 368 17.59 6.98 6.62
C GLN A 368 18.33 7.80 5.54
N ALA A 369 19.65 7.64 5.42
CA ALA A 369 20.43 8.30 4.36
C ALA A 369 19.98 7.86 2.96
N THR A 370 19.68 6.57 2.79
CA THR A 370 19.16 5.99 1.55
C THR A 370 17.78 6.53 1.21
N GLU A 371 16.89 6.65 2.19
CA GLU A 371 15.51 7.15 2.00
C GLU A 371 15.45 8.64 1.69
N HIS A 372 16.21 9.49 2.41
CA HIS A 372 16.34 10.91 2.07
C HIS A 372 16.98 11.14 0.70
N LEU A 373 17.91 10.27 0.27
CA LEU A 373 18.47 10.34 -1.08
C LEU A 373 17.48 9.82 -2.13
N SER A 374 16.74 8.75 -1.83
CA SER A 374 15.75 8.13 -2.72
C SER A 374 14.56 9.04 -3.01
N SER A 375 14.06 9.76 -1.99
CA SER A 375 13.04 10.80 -2.12
C SER A 375 13.52 12.04 -2.89
N SER A 376 14.83 12.29 -2.91
CA SER A 376 15.46 13.38 -3.66
C SER A 376 15.70 13.06 -5.15
N VAL A 377 15.56 11.80 -5.56
CA VAL A 377 15.71 11.35 -6.96
C VAL A 377 14.37 10.86 -7.51
N GLY A 378 14.27 10.66 -8.83
CA GLY A 378 13.06 10.12 -9.44
C GLY A 378 12.77 8.69 -8.98
N GLU A 379 11.50 8.31 -8.91
CA GLU A 379 10.97 7.04 -8.37
C GLU A 379 11.77 5.80 -8.80
N THR A 380 12.09 5.65 -10.08
CA THR A 380 12.88 4.50 -10.59
C THR A 380 14.32 4.48 -10.05
N LEU A 381 14.96 5.64 -9.88
CA LEU A 381 16.30 5.74 -9.28
C LEU A 381 16.23 5.56 -7.76
N GLY A 382 15.20 6.08 -7.10
CA GLY A 382 14.99 5.93 -5.67
C GLY A 382 14.75 4.47 -5.28
N GLY A 383 13.89 3.76 -6.04
CA GLY A 383 13.70 2.33 -5.89
C GLY A 383 14.99 1.52 -6.07
N LEU A 384 15.83 1.88 -7.06
CA LEU A 384 17.11 1.21 -7.28
C LEU A 384 18.15 1.51 -6.18
N LEU A 385 18.19 2.75 -5.67
CA LEU A 385 19.02 3.13 -4.52
C LEU A 385 18.59 2.37 -3.27
N ASN A 386 17.29 2.31 -2.98
CA ASN A 386 16.77 1.57 -1.82
C ASN A 386 17.07 0.07 -1.92
N ALA A 387 16.80 -0.53 -3.08
CA ALA A 387 17.14 -1.93 -3.36
C ALA A 387 18.62 -2.27 -3.14
N SER A 388 19.53 -1.31 -3.38
CA SER A 388 20.98 -1.52 -3.29
C SER A 388 21.55 -1.18 -1.90
N PHE A 389 21.24 0.01 -1.39
CA PHE A 389 21.83 0.54 -0.15
C PHE A 389 21.03 0.18 1.10
N GLY A 390 19.73 -0.11 1.00
CA GLY A 390 18.96 -0.67 2.12
C GLY A 390 19.53 -2.02 2.58
N ASN A 391 19.98 -2.85 1.62
CA ASN A 391 20.59 -4.17 1.87
C ASN A 391 22.13 -4.12 2.02
N ALA A 392 22.76 -2.94 2.06
CA ALA A 392 24.22 -2.85 1.98
C ALA A 392 24.94 -3.42 3.22
N VAL A 393 24.30 -3.44 4.39
CA VAL A 393 24.88 -4.08 5.60
C VAL A 393 25.02 -5.58 5.40
N GLU A 394 23.95 -6.26 4.97
CA GLU A 394 23.94 -7.69 4.66
C GLU A 394 24.93 -8.03 3.54
N MET A 395 24.98 -7.20 2.48
CA MET A 395 25.92 -7.37 1.38
C MET A 395 27.39 -7.24 1.84
N LEU A 396 27.71 -6.26 2.69
CA LEU A 396 29.07 -6.10 3.24
C LEU A 396 29.47 -7.27 4.13
N LEU A 397 28.58 -7.70 5.05
CA LEU A 397 28.82 -8.89 5.89
C LEU A 397 29.06 -10.14 5.03
N SER A 398 28.26 -10.32 3.98
CA SER A 398 28.41 -11.44 3.04
C SER A 398 29.74 -11.38 2.27
N ILE A 399 30.16 -10.20 1.80
CA ILE A 399 31.43 -10.03 1.06
C ILE A 399 32.63 -10.36 1.96
N PHE A 400 32.69 -9.81 3.19
CA PHE A 400 33.79 -10.12 4.09
C PHE A 400 33.79 -11.59 4.51
N ALA A 401 32.62 -12.18 4.77
CA ALA A 401 32.53 -13.60 5.11
C ALA A 401 32.96 -14.52 3.95
N LEU A 402 32.66 -14.15 2.69
CA LEU A 402 33.20 -14.85 1.51
C LEU A 402 34.71 -14.70 1.37
N GLN A 403 35.29 -13.53 1.71
CA GLN A 403 36.74 -13.31 1.69
C GLN A 403 37.47 -14.16 2.74
N GLU A 404 36.88 -14.34 3.92
CA GLU A 404 37.36 -15.24 4.98
C GLU A 404 37.03 -16.73 4.73
N GLY A 405 36.45 -17.07 3.58
CA GLY A 405 36.07 -18.45 3.23
C GLY A 405 34.89 -19.03 4.01
N LEU A 406 34.18 -18.21 4.79
CA LEU A 406 33.05 -18.57 5.66
C LEU A 406 31.75 -18.79 4.88
N VAL A 407 31.79 -19.62 3.83
CA VAL A 407 30.64 -19.87 2.93
C VAL A 407 29.40 -20.36 3.69
N GLY A 408 29.58 -21.20 4.72
CA GLY A 408 28.47 -21.66 5.57
C GLY A 408 27.83 -20.55 6.42
N VAL A 409 28.61 -19.54 6.83
CA VAL A 409 28.08 -18.36 7.54
C VAL A 409 27.25 -17.50 6.59
N VAL A 410 27.70 -17.31 5.35
CA VAL A 410 26.99 -16.56 4.29
C VAL A 410 25.68 -17.26 3.90
N GLN A 411 25.72 -18.57 3.67
CA GLN A 411 24.52 -19.38 3.42
C GLN A 411 23.54 -19.30 4.60
N GLY A 412 24.08 -19.37 5.83
CA GLY A 412 23.31 -19.19 7.05
C GLY A 412 22.65 -17.82 7.15
N SER A 413 23.38 -16.73 6.86
CA SER A 413 22.86 -15.37 6.98
C SER A 413 21.77 -15.06 5.97
N LEU A 414 21.89 -15.49 4.71
CA LEU A 414 20.84 -15.31 3.71
C LEU A 414 19.55 -16.08 4.09
N LEU A 415 19.68 -17.31 4.59
CA LEU A 415 18.53 -18.08 5.07
C LEU A 415 17.92 -17.48 6.35
N GLY A 416 18.78 -17.02 7.27
CA GLY A 416 18.39 -16.36 8.50
C GLY A 416 17.69 -15.02 8.28
N SER A 417 18.10 -14.24 7.27
CA SER A 417 17.48 -12.99 6.83
C SER A 417 16.04 -13.22 6.36
N ILE A 418 15.82 -14.22 5.49
CA ILE A 418 14.48 -14.64 5.07
C ILE A 418 13.63 -15.07 6.27
N LEU A 419 14.17 -15.89 7.18
CA LEU A 419 13.45 -16.34 8.39
C LEU A 419 13.15 -15.18 9.36
N SER A 420 14.06 -14.22 9.50
CA SER A 420 13.89 -13.04 10.35
C SER A 420 12.72 -12.20 9.85
N ASN A 421 12.70 -11.85 8.57
CA ASN A 421 11.64 -11.02 8.02
C ASN A 421 10.28 -11.75 8.02
N LEU A 422 10.27 -13.07 7.76
CA LEU A 422 9.04 -13.87 7.75
C LEU A 422 8.45 -14.20 9.13
N LEU A 423 9.28 -14.37 10.16
CA LEU A 423 8.84 -14.88 11.46
C LEU A 423 9.07 -13.89 12.60
N LEU A 424 10.27 -13.30 12.67
CA LEU A 424 10.62 -12.37 13.75
C LEU A 424 9.96 -11.01 13.53
N VAL A 425 10.22 -10.35 12.40
CA VAL A 425 9.66 -9.02 12.07
C VAL A 425 8.15 -9.10 12.00
N LEU A 426 7.62 -9.95 11.11
CA LEU A 426 6.17 -10.12 10.94
C LEU A 426 5.46 -10.50 12.25
N GLY A 427 6.08 -11.39 13.06
CA GLY A 427 5.57 -11.77 14.37
C GLY A 427 5.53 -10.62 15.36
N MET A 428 6.55 -9.76 15.37
CA MET A 428 6.62 -8.56 16.23
C MET A 428 5.60 -7.50 15.77
N CYS A 429 5.46 -7.26 14.45
CA CYS A 429 4.44 -6.37 13.90
C CYS A 429 3.01 -6.79 14.29
N PHE A 430 2.70 -8.08 14.20
CA PHE A 430 1.41 -8.64 14.63
C PHE A 430 1.23 -8.60 16.16
N PHE A 431 2.29 -8.87 16.93
CA PHE A 431 2.22 -8.84 18.39
C PHE A 431 1.98 -7.42 18.92
N PHE A 432 2.84 -6.45 18.58
CA PHE A 432 2.72 -5.08 19.07
C PHE A 432 1.54 -4.32 18.44
N GLY A 433 1.29 -4.53 17.14
CA GLY A 433 0.11 -3.98 16.47
C GLY A 433 -1.19 -4.54 17.06
N GLY A 434 -1.25 -5.87 17.27
CA GLY A 434 -2.40 -6.58 17.82
C GLY A 434 -2.72 -6.25 19.29
N ILE A 435 -1.73 -5.81 20.09
CA ILE A 435 -1.98 -5.29 21.45
C ILE A 435 -2.89 -4.06 21.43
N LYS A 436 -2.78 -3.21 20.40
CA LYS A 436 -3.52 -1.94 20.29
C LYS A 436 -4.73 -2.02 19.35
N PHE A 437 -4.64 -2.80 18.27
CA PHE A 437 -5.62 -2.83 17.20
C PHE A 437 -6.15 -4.25 16.96
N HIS A 438 -7.47 -4.43 17.07
CA HIS A 438 -8.10 -5.74 16.85
C HIS A 438 -8.04 -6.21 15.38
N ASN A 439 -7.98 -5.26 14.43
CA ASN A 439 -7.79 -5.51 13.01
C ASN A 439 -6.74 -4.53 12.48
N GLN A 440 -5.76 -5.02 11.72
CA GLN A 440 -4.77 -4.20 11.01
C GLN A 440 -5.13 -4.19 9.51
N LYS A 441 -5.23 -2.99 8.90
CA LYS A 441 -5.38 -2.86 7.45
C LYS A 441 -4.03 -3.10 6.76
N TYR A 442 -4.04 -3.74 5.59
CA TYR A 442 -2.88 -3.88 4.72
C TYR A 442 -3.32 -3.97 3.25
N ASN A 443 -2.42 -3.65 2.31
CA ASN A 443 -2.68 -3.84 0.88
C ASN A 443 -2.65 -5.34 0.55
N ALA A 444 -3.83 -5.96 0.38
CA ALA A 444 -3.97 -7.38 0.14
C ALA A 444 -3.39 -7.82 -1.20
N ASP A 445 -3.55 -7.02 -2.26
CA ASP A 445 -3.08 -7.37 -3.60
C ASP A 445 -1.55 -7.24 -3.71
N GLY A 446 -0.98 -6.15 -3.18
CA GLY A 446 0.47 -5.99 -3.04
C GLY A 446 1.10 -7.12 -2.21
N ALA A 447 0.54 -7.42 -1.03
CA ALA A 447 1.02 -8.53 -0.19
C ALA A 447 0.92 -9.90 -0.89
N ARG A 448 -0.10 -10.12 -1.73
CA ARG A 448 -0.27 -11.36 -2.50
C ARG A 448 0.76 -11.51 -3.61
N VAL A 449 1.08 -10.43 -4.32
CA VAL A 449 2.17 -10.40 -5.32
C VAL A 449 3.51 -10.71 -4.64
N GLN A 450 3.83 -10.04 -3.53
CA GLN A 450 5.07 -10.29 -2.79
C GLN A 450 5.16 -11.72 -2.25
N SER A 451 4.05 -12.28 -1.74
CA SER A 451 4.01 -13.67 -1.25
C SER A 451 4.28 -14.68 -2.36
N ASN A 452 3.72 -14.48 -3.55
CA ASN A 452 3.93 -15.36 -4.70
C ASN A 452 5.37 -15.28 -5.23
N LEU A 453 5.96 -14.07 -5.28
CA LEU A 453 7.35 -13.87 -5.68
C LEU A 453 8.33 -14.51 -4.67
N LEU A 454 8.08 -14.34 -3.37
CA LEU A 454 8.89 -14.96 -2.32
C LEU A 454 8.83 -16.48 -2.39
N LEU A 455 7.65 -17.08 -2.59
CA LEU A 455 7.50 -18.52 -2.77
C LEU A 455 8.34 -19.01 -3.96
N LEU A 456 8.30 -18.32 -5.09
CA LEU A 456 9.08 -18.68 -6.28
C LEU A 456 10.59 -18.55 -6.06
N SER A 457 11.03 -17.51 -5.35
CA SER A 457 12.43 -17.32 -4.97
C SER A 457 12.95 -18.42 -4.05
N VAL A 458 12.17 -18.81 -3.03
CA VAL A 458 12.50 -19.92 -2.12
C VAL A 458 12.56 -21.25 -2.88
N LEU A 459 11.61 -21.53 -3.77
CA LEU A 459 11.63 -22.74 -4.60
C LEU A 459 12.89 -22.82 -5.48
N ALA A 460 13.31 -21.70 -6.07
CA ALA A 460 14.53 -21.63 -6.87
C ALA A 460 15.82 -21.89 -6.04
N MET A 461 15.87 -21.44 -4.77
CA MET A 461 16.97 -21.76 -3.84
C MET A 461 16.96 -23.20 -3.33
N VAL A 462 15.79 -23.83 -3.22
CA VAL A 462 15.65 -25.21 -2.74
C VAL A 462 16.15 -26.23 -3.77
N ILE A 463 16.01 -25.97 -5.08
CA ILE A 463 16.40 -26.92 -6.13
C ILE A 463 17.88 -27.36 -6.07
N PRO A 464 18.89 -26.46 -6.01
CA PRO A 464 20.29 -26.87 -5.85
C PRO A 464 20.54 -27.66 -4.57
N SER A 465 19.88 -27.28 -3.47
CA SER A 465 20.00 -27.93 -2.16
C SER A 465 19.47 -29.37 -2.18
N LEU A 466 18.35 -29.63 -2.87
CA LEU A 466 17.80 -30.98 -3.01
C LEU A 466 18.67 -31.89 -3.86
N VAL A 467 19.30 -31.38 -4.93
CA VAL A 467 20.23 -32.16 -5.75
C VAL A 467 21.48 -32.55 -4.94
N ALA A 468 22.04 -31.61 -4.18
CA ALA A 468 23.20 -31.86 -3.32
C ALA A 468 22.93 -32.89 -2.20
N LEU A 469 21.67 -33.05 -1.77
CA LEU A 469 21.26 -34.03 -0.77
C LEU A 469 20.83 -35.38 -1.36
N GLY A 470 20.29 -35.39 -2.59
CA GLY A 470 19.62 -36.54 -3.18
C GLY A 470 20.47 -37.40 -4.11
N ASP A 471 21.58 -36.88 -4.64
CA ASP A 471 22.43 -37.58 -5.61
C ASP A 471 23.88 -37.71 -5.11
N GLU A 472 24.21 -38.88 -4.54
CA GLU A 472 25.59 -39.22 -4.13
C GLU A 472 26.58 -39.30 -5.31
N ARG A 473 26.12 -39.25 -6.58
CA ARG A 473 26.98 -39.12 -7.76
C ARG A 473 27.12 -37.69 -8.26
N SER A 474 26.34 -36.74 -7.76
CA SER A 474 26.49 -35.34 -8.15
C SER A 474 27.85 -34.82 -7.69
N SER A 475 28.66 -34.29 -8.61
CA SER A 475 29.93 -33.70 -8.21
C SER A 475 29.70 -32.33 -7.56
N GLN A 476 30.64 -31.89 -6.73
CA GLN A 476 30.63 -30.52 -6.20
C GLN A 476 30.59 -29.47 -7.33
N LEU A 477 31.13 -29.80 -8.51
CA LEU A 477 31.07 -28.95 -9.70
C LEU A 477 29.63 -28.87 -10.26
N ASP A 478 28.91 -29.97 -10.34
CA ASP A 478 27.52 -29.99 -10.84
C ASP A 478 26.61 -29.16 -9.94
N THR A 479 26.74 -29.33 -8.62
CA THR A 479 26.02 -28.50 -7.62
C THR A 479 26.37 -27.02 -7.77
N LEU A 480 27.64 -26.68 -8.00
CA LEU A 480 28.08 -25.29 -8.18
C LEU A 480 27.57 -24.68 -9.51
N TYR A 481 27.55 -25.43 -10.60
CA TYR A 481 26.98 -24.97 -11.88
C TYR A 481 25.47 -24.78 -11.77
N LEU A 482 24.76 -25.70 -11.12
CA LEU A 482 23.32 -25.58 -10.86
C LEU A 482 23.01 -24.36 -9.97
N SER A 483 23.79 -24.14 -8.92
CA SER A 483 23.65 -22.97 -8.04
C SER A 483 23.91 -21.65 -8.79
N ARG A 484 24.92 -21.59 -9.66
CA ARG A 484 25.19 -20.43 -10.51
C ARG A 484 24.07 -20.19 -11.54
N GLY A 485 23.50 -21.25 -12.10
CA GLY A 485 22.33 -21.18 -12.97
C GLY A 485 21.11 -20.61 -12.24
N ALA A 486 20.81 -21.11 -11.04
CA ALA A 486 19.73 -20.60 -10.20
C ALA A 486 19.94 -19.12 -9.81
N ALA A 487 21.16 -18.73 -9.42
CA ALA A 487 21.50 -17.34 -9.12
C ALA A 487 21.33 -16.40 -10.33
N CYS A 488 21.72 -16.84 -11.53
CA CYS A 488 21.50 -16.08 -12.76
C CYS A 488 20.00 -15.92 -13.08
N LEU A 489 19.22 -17.00 -12.95
CA LEU A 489 17.77 -16.97 -13.12
C LEU A 489 17.10 -16.02 -12.13
N LEU A 490 17.46 -16.09 -10.85
CA LEU A 490 16.98 -15.19 -9.79
C LEU A 490 17.35 -13.73 -10.07
N GLY A 491 18.57 -13.46 -10.54
CA GLY A 491 18.98 -12.10 -10.94
C GLY A 491 18.17 -11.53 -12.09
N VAL A 492 17.86 -12.34 -13.12
CA VAL A 492 16.96 -11.94 -14.22
C VAL A 492 15.53 -11.72 -13.71
N MET A 493 15.02 -12.62 -12.86
CA MET A 493 13.71 -12.47 -12.24
C MET A 493 13.60 -11.19 -11.38
N TYR A 494 14.64 -10.88 -10.61
CA TYR A 494 14.70 -9.66 -9.80
C TYR A 494 14.74 -8.39 -10.66
N ALA A 495 15.50 -8.39 -11.76
CA ALA A 495 15.49 -7.27 -12.72
C ALA A 495 14.12 -7.07 -13.37
N LEU A 496 13.42 -8.17 -13.73
CA LEU A 496 12.04 -8.11 -14.22
C LEU A 496 11.05 -7.64 -13.15
N TYR A 497 11.25 -8.03 -11.89
CA TYR A 497 10.46 -7.54 -10.75
C TYR A 497 10.66 -6.03 -10.51
N LEU A 498 11.89 -5.51 -10.60
CA LEU A 498 12.13 -4.07 -10.51
C LEU A 498 11.45 -3.29 -11.67
N ILE A 499 11.40 -3.86 -12.89
CA ILE A 499 10.62 -3.29 -14.00
C ILE A 499 9.11 -3.39 -13.73
N PHE A 500 8.66 -4.48 -13.09
CA PHE A 500 7.28 -4.66 -12.68
C PHE A 500 6.84 -3.55 -11.71
N GLN A 501 7.56 -3.45 -10.59
CA GLN A 501 7.35 -2.51 -9.49
C GLN A 501 7.51 -1.04 -9.90
N LEU A 502 8.62 -0.67 -10.55
CA LEU A 502 9.00 0.74 -10.76
C LEU A 502 8.49 1.36 -12.08
N LYS A 503 7.69 0.62 -12.87
CA LYS A 503 7.26 1.09 -14.19
C LYS A 503 5.92 0.57 -14.68
N THR A 504 5.65 -0.73 -14.56
CA THR A 504 4.44 -1.31 -15.21
C THR A 504 3.24 -1.40 -14.28
N HIS A 505 3.46 -1.62 -12.99
CA HIS A 505 2.42 -1.78 -11.97
C HIS A 505 2.76 -1.03 -10.66
N PRO A 506 3.23 0.24 -10.69
CA PRO A 506 3.56 0.98 -9.46
C PRO A 506 2.36 1.08 -8.52
N ASP A 507 1.14 1.19 -9.07
CA ASP A 507 -0.13 1.26 -8.35
C ASP A 507 -0.37 0.11 -7.35
N TYR A 508 0.28 -1.05 -7.53
CA TYR A 508 0.20 -2.18 -6.59
C TYR A 508 1.10 -2.02 -5.36
N PHE A 509 2.07 -1.10 -5.40
CA PHE A 509 3.12 -0.92 -4.39
C PHE A 509 3.10 0.46 -3.73
N THR A 510 2.46 1.47 -4.32
CA THR A 510 2.06 2.69 -3.61
C THR A 510 1.05 2.35 -2.52
N SER A 511 1.44 2.49 -1.26
CA SER A 511 0.51 2.48 -0.15
C SER A 511 -0.18 3.85 -0.01
N GLU A 512 -1.48 3.84 0.32
CA GLU A 512 -2.25 5.06 0.64
C GLU A 512 -1.67 5.83 1.86
N SER A 513 -0.73 5.22 2.59
CA SER A 513 0.05 5.81 3.68
C SER A 513 1.26 6.63 3.22
N ALA A 514 1.45 6.82 1.91
CA ALA A 514 2.23 7.96 1.40
C ALA A 514 1.41 9.25 1.59
N GLU A 515 1.16 9.60 2.85
CA GLU A 515 0.92 11.00 3.18
C GLU A 515 2.14 11.78 2.65
N GLU A 516 1.92 12.92 2.02
CA GLU A 516 2.99 13.90 1.80
C GLU A 516 3.35 14.43 3.18
N ASP A 517 4.14 13.66 3.93
CA ASP A 517 4.65 14.04 5.22
C ASP A 517 5.34 15.40 5.07
N ASP A 518 4.89 16.37 5.86
CA ASP A 518 5.47 17.72 5.94
C ASP A 518 6.84 17.67 6.66
N GLU A 519 7.51 16.50 6.65
CA GLU A 519 8.83 16.24 7.19
C GLU A 519 9.89 17.03 6.41
N GLU A 520 10.83 17.62 7.15
CA GLU A 520 11.98 18.27 6.55
C GLU A 520 12.92 17.19 6.00
N HIS A 521 13.24 17.24 4.70
CA HIS A 521 14.18 16.28 4.12
C HIS A 521 15.62 16.77 4.29
N MET A 522 16.56 15.84 4.39
CA MET A 522 17.98 16.17 4.28
C MET A 522 18.32 16.58 2.82
N THR A 523 19.21 17.56 2.64
CA THR A 523 19.65 17.94 1.28
C THR A 523 20.31 16.76 0.54
N PRO A 524 20.14 16.60 -0.79
CA PRO A 524 20.63 15.43 -1.51
C PRO A 524 22.15 15.24 -1.40
N LEU A 525 22.90 16.34 -1.33
CA LEU A 525 24.36 16.34 -1.13
C LEU A 525 24.72 15.79 0.25
N LEU A 526 24.05 16.24 1.31
CA LEU A 526 24.32 15.77 2.68
C LEU A 526 23.91 14.31 2.84
N ALA A 527 22.78 13.89 2.24
CA ALA A 527 22.34 12.50 2.21
C ALA A 527 23.38 11.61 1.49
N THR A 528 23.92 12.05 0.36
CA THR A 528 24.98 11.33 -0.38
C THR A 528 26.27 11.21 0.45
N VAL A 529 26.72 12.31 1.08
CA VAL A 529 27.94 12.31 1.91
C VAL A 529 27.77 11.41 3.13
N LEU A 530 26.61 11.47 3.80
CA LEU A 530 26.30 10.60 4.94
C LEU A 530 26.24 9.13 4.52
N LEU A 531 25.55 8.81 3.42
CA LEU A 531 25.43 7.46 2.90
C LEU A 531 26.81 6.84 2.65
N VAL A 532 27.71 7.56 1.95
CA VAL A 532 29.08 7.11 1.69
C VAL A 532 29.88 6.96 2.99
N ALA A 533 29.82 7.94 3.89
CA ALA A 533 30.55 7.90 5.15
C ALA A 533 30.11 6.73 6.05
N VAL A 534 28.80 6.54 6.23
CA VAL A 534 28.23 5.43 7.01
C VAL A 534 28.55 4.09 6.35
N THR A 535 28.45 3.96 5.03
CA THR A 535 28.84 2.72 4.30
C THR A 535 30.28 2.32 4.60
N LEU A 536 31.22 3.27 4.58
CA LEU A 536 32.64 3.01 4.87
C LEU A 536 32.86 2.62 6.34
N ILE A 537 32.14 3.23 7.28
CA ILE A 537 32.23 2.89 8.71
C ILE A 537 31.62 1.50 8.98
N VAL A 538 30.47 1.18 8.38
CA VAL A 538 29.87 -0.16 8.40
C VAL A 538 30.83 -1.19 7.82
N ALA A 539 31.50 -0.90 6.70
CA ALA A 539 32.46 -1.83 6.11
C ALA A 539 33.61 -2.17 7.07
N LEU A 540 34.19 -1.17 7.75
CA LEU A 540 35.25 -1.39 8.76
C LEU A 540 34.76 -2.15 9.99
N ALA A 541 33.52 -1.92 10.43
CA ALA A 541 32.93 -2.67 11.55
C ALA A 541 32.58 -4.11 11.15
N SER A 542 32.05 -4.31 9.94
CA SER A 542 31.72 -5.63 9.38
C SER A 542 32.97 -6.49 9.15
N GLU A 543 34.08 -5.91 8.68
CA GLU A 543 35.39 -6.58 8.59
C GLU A 543 35.79 -7.13 9.97
N GLY A 544 35.74 -6.30 11.02
CA GLY A 544 36.05 -6.70 12.39
C GLY A 544 35.08 -7.76 12.94
N LEU A 545 33.77 -7.60 12.72
CA LEU A 545 32.75 -8.55 13.14
C LEU A 545 33.00 -9.93 12.52
N VAL A 546 33.15 -9.99 11.20
CA VAL A 546 33.35 -11.25 10.47
C VAL A 546 34.67 -11.92 10.85
N GLY A 547 35.77 -11.18 10.93
CA GLY A 547 37.08 -11.74 11.30
C GLY A 547 37.08 -12.46 12.65
N SER A 548 36.26 -11.99 13.60
CA SER A 548 36.11 -12.61 14.93
C SER A 548 35.23 -13.86 15.00
N VAL A 549 34.47 -14.20 13.93
CA VAL A 549 33.48 -15.31 13.93
C VAL A 549 34.14 -16.66 14.21
N GLN A 550 35.29 -16.95 13.59
CA GLN A 550 36.01 -18.21 13.84
C GLN A 550 36.54 -18.32 15.27
N GLY A 551 36.91 -17.18 15.88
CA GLY A 551 37.39 -17.11 17.27
C GLY A 551 36.28 -17.47 18.26
N ILE A 552 35.11 -16.84 18.12
CA ILE A 552 33.92 -17.19 18.92
C ILE A 552 33.55 -18.66 18.76
N SER A 553 33.54 -19.16 17.52
CA SER A 553 33.21 -20.56 17.22
C SER A 553 34.10 -21.54 18.00
N LYS A 554 35.41 -21.28 18.06
CA LYS A 554 36.39 -22.10 18.78
C LYS A 554 36.33 -21.92 20.30
N ASN A 555 36.16 -20.69 20.78
CA ASN A 555 36.29 -20.36 22.21
C ASN A 555 35.00 -20.56 23.02
N GLN A 556 33.84 -20.23 22.44
CA GLN A 556 32.54 -20.23 23.10
C GLN A 556 31.67 -21.45 22.72
N GLY A 557 32.10 -22.26 21.74
CA GLY A 557 31.35 -23.41 21.25
C GLY A 557 30.07 -23.06 20.46
N ILE A 558 29.90 -21.79 20.09
CA ILE A 558 28.76 -21.32 19.29
C ILE A 558 29.05 -21.60 17.82
N SER A 559 28.30 -22.51 17.19
CA SER A 559 28.58 -22.89 15.80
C SER A 559 28.48 -21.72 14.83
N GLU A 560 29.36 -21.71 13.82
CA GLU A 560 29.33 -20.75 12.70
C GLU A 560 27.95 -20.70 12.01
N HIS A 561 27.25 -21.84 11.93
CA HIS A 561 25.87 -21.90 11.44
C HIS A 561 24.89 -21.13 12.34
N PHE A 562 25.01 -21.19 13.66
CA PHE A 562 24.16 -20.40 14.57
C PHE A 562 24.46 -18.90 14.44
N ILE A 563 25.75 -18.53 14.34
CA ILE A 563 26.16 -17.14 14.13
C ILE A 563 25.57 -16.62 12.81
N GLY A 564 25.70 -17.39 11.72
CA GLY A 564 25.14 -17.07 10.42
C GLY A 564 23.61 -16.99 10.43
N VAL A 565 22.90 -18.01 10.92
CA VAL A 565 21.42 -18.10 10.82
C VAL A 565 20.68 -17.21 11.82
N ILE A 566 21.26 -16.91 12.98
CA ILE A 566 20.55 -16.20 14.07
C ILE A 566 21.14 -14.82 14.35
N LEU A 567 22.46 -14.67 14.43
CA LEU A 567 23.07 -13.42 14.91
C LEU A 567 23.25 -12.39 13.79
N LEU A 568 23.86 -12.77 12.65
CA LEU A 568 24.11 -11.82 11.56
C LEU A 568 22.84 -11.19 10.94
N PRO A 569 21.69 -11.89 10.79
CA PRO A 569 20.47 -11.31 10.24
C PRO A 569 19.87 -10.19 11.10
N ILE A 570 20.02 -10.30 12.44
CA ILE A 570 19.59 -9.24 13.37
C ILE A 570 20.31 -7.92 13.08
N VAL A 571 21.57 -7.99 12.64
CA VAL A 571 22.40 -6.84 12.30
C VAL A 571 22.20 -6.40 10.86
N GLY A 572 22.16 -7.35 9.92
CA GLY A 572 21.95 -7.09 8.48
C GLY A 572 20.65 -6.34 8.20
N ASN A 573 19.57 -6.76 8.86
CA ASN A 573 18.22 -6.23 8.63
C ASN A 573 17.79 -5.27 9.76
N ALA A 574 18.73 -4.81 10.60
CA ALA A 574 18.44 -3.98 11.77
C ALA A 574 17.58 -2.75 11.45
N ALA A 575 17.84 -2.07 10.33
CA ALA A 575 17.06 -0.91 9.89
C ALA A 575 15.58 -1.26 9.61
N GLU A 576 15.32 -2.41 8.98
CA GLU A 576 13.97 -2.91 8.69
C GLU A 576 13.26 -3.31 9.99
N HIS A 577 13.96 -4.05 10.86
CA HIS A 577 13.46 -4.55 12.15
C HIS A 577 13.03 -3.45 13.14
N LEU A 578 13.52 -2.23 12.97
CA LEU A 578 13.22 -1.07 13.83
C LEU A 578 12.14 -0.16 13.25
N THR A 579 11.93 -0.23 11.93
CA THR A 579 10.97 0.59 11.20
C THR A 579 9.60 -0.08 11.13
N ALA A 580 9.56 -1.41 11.11
CA ALA A 580 8.37 -2.26 11.08
C ALA A 580 7.80 -2.59 12.47
#